data_AF-A0A0F9BBJ3-F1
#
_entry.id   AF-A0A0F9BBJ3-F1
#
_cell.length_a   1.000
_cell.length_b   1.000
_cell.length_c   1.000
_cell.angle_alpha   90.00
_cell.angle_beta   90.00
_cell.angle_gamma   90.00
#
_symmetry.space_group_name_H-M   'P 1'
#
loop_
_entity.id
_entity.type
_entity.pdbx_description
1 polymer ?
#
loop_
_entity_poly.entity_id
_entity_poly.type
_entity_poly.pdbx_seq_one_letter_code
_entity_poly.pdbx_strand_id
1 'polypeptide(L)'
;MDGSKKISWLIILLMPIIAWGTLGDQELSVDGAKLIWNNNSQTFSIAASGSMSESVNYIWPAADGSAGQAIITDGLGVLSFVDVNAVAGTHELLSVTHDDAIGASVTAGDIVFANATPKLDYLGIGASNEILRVTGGLPDWQATTFITTLGTIVTGTWNADTIT
;
A
#
# COMPACT_ATOMS: atom_id res chain seq x y z
N MET A 1 28.06 -3.90 84.53
CA MET A 1 27.86 -2.63 83.82
C MET A 1 28.83 -2.68 82.65
N ASP A 2 28.37 -3.31 81.58
CA ASP A 2 29.17 -3.91 80.51
C ASP A 2 28.70 -3.33 79.17
N GLY A 3 29.63 -3.20 78.23
CA GLY A 3 29.33 -3.45 76.82
C GLY A 3 29.04 -2.25 75.93
N SER A 4 30.10 -1.58 75.49
CA SER A 4 30.33 -1.07 74.13
C SER A 4 29.13 -0.82 73.19
N LYS A 5 28.98 0.45 72.81
CA LYS A 5 28.14 0.94 71.70
C LYS A 5 28.57 0.38 70.34
N LYS A 6 27.56 -0.01 69.55
CA LYS A 6 27.39 0.07 68.07
C LYS A 6 27.03 -1.29 67.45
N ILE A 7 25.83 -1.39 66.87
CA ILE A 7 25.59 -2.07 65.58
C ILE A 7 24.51 -1.28 64.84
N SER A 8 24.89 -0.91 63.62
CA SER A 8 24.16 -0.13 62.63
C SER A 8 23.07 -0.99 62.01
N TRP A 9 21.81 -0.54 62.05
CA TRP A 9 20.76 -1.11 61.21
C TRP A 9 20.65 -0.25 59.95
N LEU A 10 21.19 -0.80 58.88
CA LEU A 10 21.06 -0.32 57.51
C LEU A 10 19.57 -0.20 57.15
N ILE A 11 19.04 1.01 57.17
CA ILE A 11 17.76 1.33 56.53
C ILE A 11 18.03 1.25 55.03
N ILE A 12 17.64 0.15 54.40
CA ILE A 12 17.45 0.12 52.94
C ILE A 12 16.23 0.98 52.69
N LEU A 13 16.49 2.24 52.32
CA LEU A 13 15.50 3.16 51.80
C LEU A 13 15.10 2.59 50.43
N LEU A 14 14.11 1.69 50.42
CA LEU A 14 13.39 1.35 49.22
C LEU A 14 12.65 2.62 48.82
N MET A 15 13.28 3.46 48.01
CA MET A 15 12.59 4.58 47.39
C MET A 15 11.47 3.97 46.55
N PRO A 16 10.17 4.19 46.85
CA PRO A 16 9.22 4.12 45.77
C PRO A 16 9.64 5.26 44.84
N ILE A 17 10.06 4.95 43.62
CA ILE A 17 10.13 5.97 42.58
C ILE A 17 8.68 6.37 42.36
N ILE A 18 8.22 7.38 43.11
CA ILE A 18 6.96 8.04 42.85
C ILE A 18 7.27 9.09 41.80
N ALA A 19 7.06 8.74 40.53
CA ALA A 19 7.08 9.71 39.46
C ALA A 19 5.82 10.59 39.58
N TRP A 20 5.91 11.66 40.36
CA TRP A 20 5.07 12.84 40.11
C TRP A 20 5.80 13.66 39.05
N GLY A 21 5.09 13.93 37.96
CA GLY A 21 5.64 14.35 36.67
C GLY A 21 6.79 15.34 36.73
N THR A 22 7.85 15.02 35.99
CA THR A 22 8.88 15.99 35.63
C THR A 22 8.31 16.96 34.61
N LEU A 23 8.57 18.26 34.78
CA LEU A 23 8.36 19.26 33.74
C LEU A 23 9.50 19.10 32.71
N GLY A 24 9.36 18.04 31.90
CA GLY A 24 10.28 17.54 30.86
C GLY A 24 11.21 16.41 31.36
N ASP A 25 10.99 15.14 30.95
CA ASP A 25 11.95 14.01 31.02
C ASP A 25 11.30 12.66 30.66
N GLN A 26 11.98 11.75 29.92
CA GLN A 26 12.06 10.29 30.20
C GLN A 26 13.14 9.58 29.33
N GLU A 27 14.07 8.86 29.95
CA GLU A 27 15.08 7.98 29.33
C GLU A 27 15.01 6.55 29.94
N LEU A 28 15.09 5.48 29.13
CA LEU A 28 15.10 4.08 29.62
C LEU A 28 16.13 3.20 28.89
N SER A 29 17.11 2.68 29.62
CA SER A 29 18.14 1.74 29.15
C SER A 29 18.55 0.74 30.24
N VAL A 30 18.41 -0.57 29.97
CA VAL A 30 19.52 -1.54 29.86
C VAL A 30 18.98 -2.82 29.20
N ASP A 31 19.30 -2.95 27.90
CA ASP A 31 19.02 -4.08 26.97
C ASP A 31 17.57 -4.59 26.87
N GLY A 32 16.61 -3.78 27.30
CA GLY A 32 15.19 -4.01 27.08
C GLY A 32 14.75 -3.30 25.81
N ALA A 33 14.52 -4.04 24.73
CA ALA A 33 14.09 -3.50 23.43
C ALA A 33 12.69 -2.83 23.45
N LYS A 34 12.11 -2.46 24.60
CA LYS A 34 10.69 -2.09 24.70
C LYS A 34 10.39 -1.09 25.83
N LEU A 35 9.62 -0.06 25.51
CA LEU A 35 8.92 0.82 26.45
C LEU A 35 7.48 0.30 26.65
N ILE A 36 6.98 0.21 27.89
CA ILE A 36 5.68 -0.41 28.24
C ILE A 36 4.86 0.52 29.14
N TRP A 37 3.59 0.72 28.78
CA TRP A 37 2.57 1.37 29.60
C TRP A 37 1.46 0.37 29.97
N ASN A 38 1.11 0.28 31.25
CA ASN A 38 0.07 -0.62 31.77
C ASN A 38 -1.28 0.11 31.93
N ASN A 39 -2.39 -0.51 31.55
CA ASN A 39 -3.74 0.01 31.76
C ASN A 39 -4.76 -1.12 31.90
N ASN A 40 -5.53 -1.18 33.00
CA ASN A 40 -6.57 -2.19 33.22
C ASN A 40 -6.11 -3.63 32.92
N SER A 41 -4.96 -4.03 33.47
CA SER A 41 -4.30 -5.32 33.21
C SER A 41 -3.86 -5.59 31.76
N GLN A 42 -3.88 -4.57 30.89
CA GLN A 42 -3.39 -4.61 29.52
C GLN A 42 -2.11 -3.77 29.40
N THR A 43 -1.40 -3.91 28.28
CA THR A 43 -0.19 -3.12 27.98
C THR A 43 -0.25 -2.50 26.59
N PHE A 44 0.22 -1.26 26.48
CA PHE A 44 0.66 -0.65 25.23
C PHE A 44 2.18 -0.58 25.25
N SER A 45 2.84 -0.92 24.15
CA SER A 45 4.31 -0.92 24.12
C SER A 45 4.87 -0.56 22.76
N ILE A 46 6.01 0.15 22.76
CA ILE A 46 6.80 0.44 21.57
C ILE A 46 8.15 -0.26 21.73
N ALA A 47 8.63 -0.92 20.69
CA ALA A 47 9.85 -1.73 20.75
C ALA A 47 10.80 -1.49 19.58
N ALA A 48 12.10 -1.56 19.87
CA ALA A 48 13.16 -1.71 18.88
C ALA A 48 13.07 -3.10 18.22
N SER A 49 13.48 -3.21 16.96
CA SER A 49 13.56 -4.52 16.29
C SER A 49 14.70 -5.34 16.88
N GLY A 50 14.47 -6.63 17.10
CA GLY A 50 15.50 -7.57 17.56
C GLY A 50 16.64 -7.81 16.55
N SER A 51 16.51 -7.29 15.33
CA SER A 51 17.51 -7.36 14.26
C SER A 51 18.21 -6.03 13.94
N MET A 52 18.06 -5.00 14.77
CA MET A 52 18.75 -3.72 14.55
C MET A 52 20.27 -3.88 14.60
N SER A 53 20.96 -3.47 13.53
CA SER A 53 22.43 -3.44 13.45
C SER A 53 23.03 -2.04 13.65
N GLU A 54 22.19 -1.00 13.59
CA GLU A 54 22.57 0.41 13.74
C GLU A 54 21.46 1.17 14.48
N SER A 55 21.79 2.33 15.02
CA SER A 55 20.81 3.23 15.64
C SER A 55 19.89 3.82 14.58
N VAL A 56 18.58 3.84 14.87
CA VAL A 56 17.56 4.44 13.99
C VAL A 56 16.82 5.52 14.77
N ASN A 57 16.72 6.70 14.19
CA ASN A 57 15.94 7.81 14.72
C ASN A 57 14.69 7.99 13.86
N TYR A 58 13.51 7.83 14.45
CA TYR A 58 12.25 8.14 13.79
C TYR A 58 11.77 9.53 14.18
N ILE A 59 11.87 10.49 13.25
CA ILE A 59 11.44 11.86 13.47
C ILE A 59 9.95 11.96 13.15
N TRP A 60 9.12 12.20 14.15
CA TRP A 60 7.67 12.36 13.99
C TRP A 60 7.30 13.70 13.32
N PRO A 61 6.20 13.75 12.55
CA PRO A 61 5.69 15.01 12.00
C PRO A 61 5.32 16.02 13.10
N ALA A 62 5.54 17.31 12.84
CA ALA A 62 5.29 18.37 13.81
C ALA A 62 3.80 18.75 13.99
N ALA A 63 2.91 18.21 13.15
CA ALA A 63 1.47 18.46 13.19
C ALA A 63 0.71 17.14 13.06
N ASP A 64 -0.53 17.08 13.56
CA ASP A 64 -1.34 15.86 13.72
C ASP A 64 -1.89 15.26 12.41
N GLY A 65 -1.46 15.77 11.25
CA GLY A 65 -1.96 15.38 9.94
C GLY A 65 -3.40 15.83 9.68
N SER A 66 -3.93 15.43 8.52
CA SER A 66 -5.33 15.61 8.11
C SER A 66 -6.02 14.25 7.92
N ALA A 67 -7.36 14.25 7.93
CA ALA A 67 -8.13 13.03 7.68
C ALA A 67 -7.78 12.43 6.31
N GLY A 68 -7.56 11.11 6.27
CA GLY A 68 -7.17 10.40 5.04
C GLY A 68 -5.65 10.30 4.81
N GLN A 69 -4.84 10.80 5.74
CA GLN A 69 -3.38 10.68 5.68
C GLN A 69 -2.86 9.48 6.48
N ALA A 70 -1.73 8.94 6.03
CA ALA A 70 -0.96 7.91 6.73
C ALA A 70 0.46 8.42 7.01
N ILE A 71 1.11 7.85 8.03
CA ILE A 71 2.52 8.10 8.32
C ILE A 71 3.36 7.16 7.47
N ILE A 72 4.29 7.73 6.69
CA ILE A 72 5.18 7.00 5.79
C ILE A 72 6.63 7.37 6.12
N THR A 73 7.53 6.39 5.99
CA THR A 73 8.99 6.57 6.10
C THR A 73 9.61 6.85 4.74
N ASP A 74 10.61 7.73 4.69
CA ASP A 74 11.44 7.95 3.50
C ASP A 74 12.61 6.94 3.38
N GLY A 75 12.72 5.99 4.32
CA GLY A 75 13.82 5.03 4.38
C GLY A 75 15.10 5.58 5.02
N LEU A 76 15.13 6.87 5.38
CA LEU A 76 16.25 7.55 6.06
C LEU A 76 15.92 7.96 7.50
N GLY A 77 14.73 7.58 7.99
CA GLY A 77 14.29 7.82 9.37
C GLY A 77 13.37 9.03 9.55
N VAL A 78 13.00 9.72 8.46
CA VAL A 78 11.99 10.78 8.53
C VAL A 78 10.61 10.18 8.33
N LEU A 79 9.70 10.48 9.26
CA LEU A 79 8.30 10.13 9.12
C LEU A 79 7.50 11.36 8.67
N SER A 80 6.61 11.19 7.70
CA SER A 80 5.74 12.27 7.19
C SER A 80 4.31 11.80 7.01
N PHE A 81 3.34 12.71 7.19
CA PHE A 81 1.96 12.46 6.79
C PHE A 81 1.83 12.64 5.28
N VAL A 82 1.31 11.61 4.61
CA VAL A 82 1.04 11.62 3.18
C VAL A 82 -0.40 11.19 2.95
N ASP A 83 -1.09 11.86 2.03
CA ASP A 83 -2.40 11.44 1.57
C ASP A 83 -2.34 10.00 1.03
N VAL A 84 -3.15 9.11 1.60
CA VAL A 84 -3.17 7.70 1.20
C VAL A 84 -3.50 7.55 -0.28
N ASN A 85 -4.35 8.42 -0.82
CA ASN A 85 -4.70 8.43 -2.23
C ASN A 85 -3.56 8.91 -3.14
N ALA A 86 -2.63 9.73 -2.63
CA ALA A 86 -1.44 10.12 -3.38
C ALA A 86 -0.39 9.00 -3.41
N VAL A 87 -0.40 8.11 -2.40
CA VAL A 87 0.53 6.99 -2.25
C VAL A 87 0.09 5.78 -3.07
N ALA A 88 -1.22 5.51 -3.12
CA ALA A 88 -1.78 4.44 -3.94
C ALA A 88 -1.74 4.75 -5.44
N GLY A 89 -1.52 6.02 -5.81
CA GLY A 89 -1.71 6.51 -7.18
C GLY A 89 -3.15 6.31 -7.65
N THR A 90 -3.53 6.98 -8.75
CA THR A 90 -4.70 6.54 -9.50
C THR A 90 -4.37 5.15 -10.06
N HIS A 91 -5.13 4.12 -9.69
CA HIS A 91 -4.90 2.76 -10.20
C HIS A 91 -5.31 2.68 -11.68
N GLU A 92 -4.38 2.95 -12.58
CA GLU A 92 -4.59 2.75 -14.01
C GLU A 92 -4.38 1.27 -14.35
N LEU A 93 -5.39 0.62 -14.92
CA LEU A 93 -5.35 -0.81 -15.30
C LEU A 93 -4.14 -1.15 -16.19
N LEU A 94 -3.68 -0.18 -16.99
CA LEU A 94 -2.51 -0.29 -17.85
C LEU A 94 -1.34 0.56 -17.36
N SER A 95 -1.11 0.66 -16.05
CA SER A 95 0.03 1.40 -15.48
C SER A 95 1.35 0.64 -15.66
N VAL A 96 2.47 1.38 -15.74
CA VAL A 96 3.84 0.81 -15.69
C VAL A 96 4.17 0.15 -14.36
N THR A 97 3.37 0.37 -13.32
CA THR A 97 3.49 -0.34 -12.03
C THR A 97 2.96 -1.76 -12.09
N HIS A 98 2.18 -2.08 -13.12
CA HIS A 98 1.71 -3.43 -13.41
C HIS A 98 2.70 -4.08 -14.37
N ASP A 99 3.48 -5.06 -13.89
CA ASP A 99 4.46 -5.79 -14.70
C ASP A 99 3.82 -6.54 -15.88
N ASP A 100 2.53 -6.84 -15.74
CA ASP A 100 1.68 -7.50 -16.72
C ASP A 100 0.98 -6.53 -17.69
N ALA A 101 1.28 -5.23 -17.67
CA ALA A 101 0.77 -4.26 -18.65
C ALA A 101 1.91 -3.61 -19.48
N ILE A 102 1.56 -3.00 -20.62
CA ILE A 102 2.52 -2.29 -21.48
C ILE A 102 2.70 -0.80 -21.12
N GLY A 103 1.91 -0.24 -20.20
CA GLY A 103 1.95 1.18 -19.86
C GLY A 103 1.24 2.05 -20.91
N ALA A 104 -0.03 2.40 -20.71
CA ALA A 104 -0.79 3.21 -21.67
C ALA A 104 -1.98 3.96 -21.04
N SER A 105 -2.35 5.10 -21.64
CA SER A 105 -3.59 5.81 -21.32
C SER A 105 -4.74 5.29 -22.18
N VAL A 106 -5.81 4.80 -21.55
CA VAL A 106 -7.02 4.35 -22.24
C VAL A 106 -7.95 5.52 -22.57
N THR A 107 -8.53 5.49 -23.75
CA THR A 107 -9.51 6.48 -24.24
C THR A 107 -10.90 5.86 -24.41
N ALA A 108 -11.90 6.72 -24.64
CA ALA A 108 -13.27 6.26 -24.79
C ALA A 108 -13.41 5.34 -26.02
N GLY A 109 -13.82 4.09 -25.78
CA GLY A 109 -14.06 3.08 -26.81
C GLY A 109 -12.92 2.06 -26.99
N ASP A 110 -11.83 2.19 -26.24
CA ASP A 110 -10.74 1.22 -26.28
C ASP A 110 -11.16 -0.13 -25.70
N ILE A 111 -10.54 -1.20 -26.20
CA ILE A 111 -10.70 -2.57 -25.70
C ILE A 111 -9.37 -3.03 -25.10
N VAL A 112 -9.41 -3.61 -23.91
CA VAL A 112 -8.23 -4.22 -23.26
C VAL A 112 -8.14 -5.70 -23.63
N PHE A 113 -6.95 -6.16 -24.02
CA PHE A 113 -6.71 -7.55 -24.40
C PHE A 113 -5.31 -8.02 -23.96
N ALA A 114 -5.08 -9.33 -23.94
CA ALA A 114 -3.74 -9.89 -23.71
C ALA A 114 -3.00 -10.05 -25.05
N ASN A 115 -1.81 -9.45 -25.18
CA ASN A 115 -1.01 -9.53 -26.39
C ASN A 115 -0.15 -10.80 -26.47
N ALA A 116 0.67 -10.92 -27.52
CA ALA A 116 1.52 -12.09 -27.76
C ALA A 116 2.65 -12.29 -26.73
N THR A 117 2.91 -11.29 -25.88
CA THR A 117 3.93 -11.32 -24.81
C THR A 117 3.33 -11.50 -23.41
N PRO A 118 2.26 -12.28 -23.31
CA PRO A 118 1.21 -12.23 -22.27
C PRO A 118 1.11 -10.95 -21.43
N LYS A 119 1.11 -9.77 -22.05
CA LYS A 119 0.85 -8.49 -21.37
C LYS A 119 -0.50 -7.93 -21.75
N LEU A 120 -1.18 -7.26 -20.82
CA LEU A 120 -2.32 -6.41 -21.08
C LEU A 120 -1.91 -5.25 -21.97
N ASP A 121 -2.64 -5.13 -23.06
CA ASP A 121 -2.49 -4.15 -24.13
C ASP A 121 -3.88 -3.59 -24.45
N TYR A 122 -3.93 -2.55 -25.27
CA TYR A 122 -5.18 -1.95 -25.70
C TYR A 122 -5.28 -1.88 -27.22
N LEU A 123 -6.51 -2.03 -27.71
CA LEU A 123 -6.87 -1.74 -29.08
C LEU A 123 -7.74 -0.48 -29.04
N GLY A 124 -7.24 0.60 -29.67
CA GLY A 124 -7.99 1.84 -29.80
C GLY A 124 -9.35 1.63 -30.46
N ILE A 125 -10.33 2.49 -30.19
CA ILE A 125 -11.64 2.42 -30.87
C ILE A 125 -11.48 2.43 -32.41
N GLY A 126 -12.22 1.55 -33.08
CA GLY A 126 -12.26 1.48 -34.54
C GLY A 126 -12.98 2.67 -35.16
N ALA A 127 -12.81 2.84 -36.47
CA ALA A 127 -13.59 3.77 -37.26
C ALA A 127 -15.07 3.34 -37.33
N SER A 128 -15.95 4.28 -37.71
CA SER A 128 -17.36 3.98 -37.92
C SER A 128 -17.52 2.86 -38.94
N ASN A 129 -18.41 1.91 -38.63
CA ASN A 129 -18.67 0.72 -39.44
C ASN A 129 -17.46 -0.24 -39.55
N GLU A 130 -16.53 -0.23 -38.59
CA GLU A 130 -15.61 -1.35 -38.42
C GLU A 130 -16.21 -2.41 -37.49
N ILE A 131 -15.83 -3.67 -37.71
CA ILE A 131 -16.16 -4.80 -36.83
C ILE A 131 -14.89 -5.34 -36.20
N LEU A 132 -14.99 -5.79 -34.95
CA LEU A 132 -13.89 -6.45 -34.27
C LEU A 132 -13.75 -7.87 -34.81
N ARG A 133 -12.55 -8.23 -35.25
CA ARG A 133 -12.20 -9.56 -35.75
C ARG A 133 -10.92 -10.03 -35.06
N VAL A 134 -10.61 -11.31 -35.24
CA VAL A 134 -9.32 -11.87 -34.81
C VAL A 134 -8.40 -11.95 -36.02
N THR A 135 -7.30 -11.20 -35.98
CA THR A 135 -6.23 -11.20 -36.98
C THR A 135 -4.92 -11.59 -36.31
N GLY A 136 -4.21 -12.60 -36.84
CA GLY A 136 -2.95 -13.04 -36.25
C GLY A 136 -3.08 -13.58 -34.81
N GLY A 137 -4.29 -13.97 -34.38
CA GLY A 137 -4.57 -14.39 -33.02
C GLY A 137 -4.89 -13.26 -32.03
N LEU A 138 -4.91 -12.00 -32.47
CA LEU A 138 -5.21 -10.83 -31.65
C LEU A 138 -6.47 -10.11 -32.15
N PRO A 139 -7.18 -9.36 -31.28
CA PRO A 139 -8.27 -8.49 -31.68
C PRO A 139 -7.79 -7.38 -32.63
N ASP A 140 -8.56 -7.11 -33.68
CA ASP A 140 -8.24 -6.13 -34.71
C ASP A 140 -9.53 -5.56 -35.33
N TRP A 141 -9.58 -4.24 -35.52
CA TRP A 141 -10.72 -3.59 -36.18
C TRP A 141 -10.58 -3.72 -37.70
N GLN A 142 -11.66 -4.10 -38.37
CA GLN A 142 -11.66 -4.31 -39.82
C GLN A 142 -12.90 -3.67 -40.46
N ALA A 143 -12.70 -3.04 -41.61
CA ALA A 143 -13.78 -2.51 -42.43
C ALA A 143 -14.85 -3.58 -42.73
N THR A 144 -16.12 -3.19 -42.62
CA THR A 144 -17.29 -4.07 -42.79
C THR A 144 -17.60 -4.49 -44.23
N THR A 145 -16.73 -4.23 -45.21
CA THR A 145 -17.08 -4.45 -46.62
C THR A 145 -17.26 -5.93 -47.03
N PHE A 146 -17.09 -6.91 -46.12
CA PHE A 146 -17.24 -8.33 -46.47
C PHE A 146 -17.80 -9.25 -45.37
N ILE A 147 -19.03 -9.00 -44.87
CA ILE A 147 -19.90 -10.16 -44.59
C ILE A 147 -20.56 -10.55 -45.92
N THR A 148 -19.76 -11.01 -46.88
CA THR A 148 -20.24 -11.54 -48.17
C THR A 148 -20.56 -13.02 -48.09
N THR A 149 -20.19 -13.69 -46.99
CA THR A 149 -20.50 -15.10 -46.74
C THR A 149 -20.65 -15.31 -45.25
N LEU A 150 -21.84 -15.73 -44.83
CA LEU A 150 -22.08 -16.33 -43.52
C LEU A 150 -21.88 -17.85 -43.68
N GLY A 151 -21.30 -18.52 -42.68
CA GLY A 151 -21.32 -19.98 -42.63
C GLY A 151 -22.76 -20.52 -42.50
N THR A 152 -22.95 -21.84 -42.67
CA THR A 152 -24.25 -22.48 -42.46
C THR A 152 -24.73 -22.21 -41.04
N ILE A 153 -25.88 -21.53 -40.90
CA ILE A 153 -26.54 -21.37 -39.61
C ILE A 153 -27.17 -22.72 -39.26
N VAL A 154 -26.49 -23.50 -38.42
CA VAL A 154 -26.92 -24.85 -38.03
C VAL A 154 -28.16 -24.79 -37.13
N THR A 155 -28.26 -23.76 -36.29
CA THR A 155 -29.43 -23.46 -35.47
C THR A 155 -29.63 -21.94 -35.35
N GLY A 156 -30.83 -21.44 -35.64
CA GLY A 156 -31.22 -20.02 -35.52
C GLY A 156 -31.85 -19.44 -36.79
N THR A 157 -32.57 -18.33 -36.64
CA THR A 157 -33.08 -17.51 -37.75
C THR A 157 -32.18 -16.28 -37.90
N TRP A 158 -31.68 -16.03 -39.10
CA TRP A 158 -30.99 -14.78 -39.39
C TRP A 158 -32.02 -13.65 -39.56
N ASN A 159 -32.12 -12.76 -38.57
CA ASN A 159 -32.97 -11.58 -38.60
C ASN A 159 -32.14 -10.33 -38.94
N ALA A 160 -31.48 -10.30 -40.10
CA ALA A 160 -30.88 -9.06 -40.57
C ALA A 160 -31.78 -8.38 -41.59
N ASP A 161 -31.93 -7.07 -41.43
CA ASP A 161 -32.45 -6.20 -42.47
C ASP A 161 -31.36 -5.95 -43.51
N THR A 162 -31.78 -5.70 -44.75
CA THR A 162 -30.86 -5.24 -45.79
C THR A 162 -30.35 -3.86 -45.38
N ILE A 163 -29.04 -3.71 -45.22
CA ILE A 163 -28.42 -2.40 -45.04
C ILE A 163 -28.42 -1.74 -46.44
N THR A 164 -29.39 -0.87 -46.70
CA THR A 164 -29.44 0.00 -47.89
C THR A 164 -28.75 1.33 -47.62
#